data_AF-A0A7V3YDJ2-F1
#
_entry.id   AF-A0A7V3YDJ2-F1
#
_cell.length_a   1.000
_cell.length_b   1.000
_cell.length_c   1.000
_cell.angle_alpha   90.00
_cell.angle_beta   90.00
_cell.angle_gamma   90.00
#
_symmetry.space_group_name_H-M   'P 1'
#
loop_
_entity.id
_entity.type
_entity.pdbx_description
1 polymer ?
#
loop_
_entity_poly.entity_id
_entity_poly.type
_entity_poly.pdbx_seq_one_letter_code
_entity_poly.pdbx_strand_id
1 'polypeptide(L)'
;IRIYPGADGKFTLYEDENEGYNYEKGIYSLIDFVWDDQNKTLKIGERKGKFPRMLEKRTLHLVIVREAHGTGVERTTHPDRVVQYDGRAQRIAFESSNKMPKKF
;
A
#
# COMPACT_ATOMS: atom_id res chain seq x y z
N ILE A 1 4.44 0.87 -2.52
CA ILE A 1 3.18 1.62 -2.40
C ILE A 1 3.53 3.02 -1.94
N ARG A 2 3.20 4.03 -2.76
CA ARG A 2 3.36 5.44 -2.39
C ARG A 2 2.00 5.97 -1.96
N ILE A 3 1.97 6.61 -0.81
CA ILE A 3 0.81 7.29 -0.25
C ILE A 3 1.10 8.78 -0.40
N TYR A 4 0.19 9.53 -1.03
CA TYR A 4 0.30 10.97 -1.20
C TYR A 4 -0.69 11.61 -0.23
N PRO A 5 -0.23 12.12 0.93
CA PRO A 5 -1.10 12.72 1.93
C PRO A 5 -1.74 14.02 1.43
N GLY A 6 -2.81 14.43 2.11
CA GLY A 6 -3.55 15.67 1.81
C GLY A 6 -5.07 15.46 1.73
N ALA A 7 -5.52 14.22 1.60
CA ALA A 7 -6.92 13.81 1.68
C ALA A 7 -7.00 12.29 1.88
N ASP A 8 -8.17 11.80 2.32
CA ASP A 8 -8.45 10.37 2.36
C ASP A 8 -8.30 9.74 0.96
N GLY A 9 -7.87 8.48 0.93
CA GLY A 9 -7.59 7.79 -0.32
C GLY A 9 -8.07 6.35 -0.29
N LYS A 10 -8.49 5.84 -1.45
CA LYS A 10 -8.83 4.43 -1.63
C LYS A 10 -8.28 3.92 -2.95
N PHE A 11 -7.68 2.73 -2.91
CA PHE A 11 -7.23 2.01 -4.09
C PHE A 11 -7.46 0.52 -3.88
N THR A 12 -7.90 -0.20 -4.92
CA THR A 12 -8.01 -1.66 -4.88
C THR A 12 -7.01 -2.24 -5.87
N LEU A 13 -6.06 -3.03 -5.36
CA LEU A 13 -5.15 -3.80 -6.21
C LEU A 13 -5.91 -5.02 -6.72
N TYR A 14 -6.13 -5.05 -8.04
CA TYR A 14 -6.66 -6.19 -8.77
C TYR A 14 -5.51 -6.98 -9.38
N GLU A 15 -5.53 -8.31 -9.24
CA GLU A 15 -4.56 -9.21 -9.87
C GLU A 15 -5.23 -10.51 -10.29
N ASP A 16 -4.89 -11.02 -11.47
CA ASP A 16 -5.30 -12.33 -11.97
C ASP A 16 -4.09 -13.06 -12.61
N GLU A 17 -4.36 -14.10 -13.41
CA GLU A 17 -3.31 -14.89 -14.05
C GLU A 17 -2.68 -14.24 -15.29
N ASN A 18 -3.13 -13.04 -15.69
CA ASN A 18 -2.74 -12.26 -16.90
C ASN A 18 -3.01 -12.94 -18.26
N GLU A 19 -3.40 -14.21 -18.27
CA GLU A 19 -3.63 -15.00 -19.48
C GLU A 19 -5.05 -15.57 -19.49
N GLY A 20 -5.72 -15.52 -20.65
CA GLY A 20 -7.06 -16.06 -20.80
C GLY A 20 -8.16 -15.22 -20.11
N TYR A 21 -9.28 -15.87 -19.81
CA TYR A 21 -10.55 -15.22 -19.44
C TYR A 21 -11.10 -15.70 -18.09
N ASN A 22 -10.29 -16.31 -17.23
CA ASN A 22 -10.83 -16.83 -15.96
C ASN A 22 -11.26 -15.73 -14.98
N TYR A 23 -10.86 -14.48 -15.20
CA TYR A 23 -11.41 -13.34 -14.47
C TYR A 23 -12.93 -13.22 -14.63
N GLU A 24 -13.48 -13.58 -15.80
CA GLU A 24 -14.93 -13.59 -16.07
C GLU A 24 -15.67 -14.60 -15.19
N LYS A 25 -14.93 -15.59 -14.67
CA LYS A 25 -15.41 -16.63 -13.76
C LYS A 25 -15.11 -16.31 -12.29
N GLY A 26 -14.64 -15.10 -11.99
CA GLY A 26 -14.29 -14.69 -10.62
C GLY A 26 -12.91 -15.14 -10.13
N ILE A 27 -12.04 -15.62 -11.03
CA ILE A 27 -10.69 -16.08 -10.68
C ILE A 27 -9.71 -14.90 -10.76
N TYR A 28 -9.72 -14.11 -9.70
CA TYR A 28 -8.81 -12.98 -9.48
C TYR A 28 -8.68 -12.74 -7.98
N SER A 29 -7.82 -11.80 -7.60
CA SER A 29 -7.70 -11.32 -6.22
C SER A 29 -7.83 -9.81 -6.13
N LEU A 30 -8.38 -9.34 -5.01
CA LEU A 30 -8.53 -7.93 -4.67
C LEU A 30 -7.88 -7.67 -3.31
N ILE A 31 -7.11 -6.58 -3.20
CA ILE A 31 -6.61 -6.05 -1.93
C ILE A 31 -6.98 -4.57 -1.84
N ASP A 32 -7.82 -4.22 -0.87
CA ASP A 32 -8.22 -2.83 -0.62
C ASP A 32 -7.15 -2.10 0.21
N PHE A 33 -6.73 -0.94 -0.26
CA PHE A 33 -5.87 0.01 0.46
C PHE A 33 -6.69 1.27 0.76
N VAL A 34 -6.83 1.60 2.04
CA VAL A 34 -7.59 2.79 2.49
C VAL A 34 -6.68 3.66 3.34
N TRP A 35 -6.38 4.85 2.83
CA TRP A 35 -5.66 5.89 3.56
C TRP A 35 -6.66 6.79 4.28
N ASP A 36 -6.45 6.92 5.59
CA ASP A 36 -7.12 7.86 6.46
C ASP A 36 -6.12 9.00 6.74
N ASP A 37 -6.36 10.15 6.13
CA ASP A 37 -5.40 11.25 6.15
C ASP A 37 -5.35 11.98 7.48
N GLN A 38 -6.49 12.08 8.17
CA GLN A 38 -6.55 12.68 9.50
C GLN A 38 -5.72 11.86 10.50
N ASN A 39 -5.89 10.54 10.50
CA ASN A 39 -5.21 9.65 11.43
C ASN A 39 -3.85 9.15 10.90
N LYS A 40 -3.41 9.63 9.74
CA LYS A 40 -2.18 9.21 9.04
C LYS A 40 -2.01 7.69 9.06
N THR A 41 -3.07 6.97 8.69
CA THR A 41 -3.11 5.50 8.78
C THR A 41 -3.50 4.87 7.46
N LEU A 42 -2.69 3.90 7.02
CA LEU A 42 -3.05 3.01 5.92
C LEU A 42 -3.69 1.73 6.48
N LYS A 43 -4.90 1.42 6.03
CA LYS A 43 -5.53 0.11 6.19
C LYS A 43 -5.26 -0.71 4.94
N ILE A 44 -4.69 -1.89 5.11
CA ILE A 44 -4.51 -2.92 4.09
C ILE A 44 -5.56 -3.99 4.39
N GLY A 45 -6.52 -4.16 3.49
CA GLY A 45 -7.64 -5.07 3.67
C GLY A 45 -7.21 -6.54 3.63
N GLU A 46 -8.12 -7.41 4.04
CA GLU A 46 -8.00 -8.85 3.76
C GLU A 46 -8.05 -9.09 2.25
N ARG A 47 -7.23 -10.01 1.75
CA ARG A 47 -7.22 -10.40 0.34
C ARG A 47 -8.50 -11.17 0.05
N LYS A 48 -9.27 -10.70 -0.95
CA LYS A 48 -10.47 -11.38 -1.44
C LYS A 48 -10.15 -12.09 -2.74
N GLY A 49 -10.64 -13.30 -2.91
CA GLY A 49 -10.38 -14.09 -4.12
C GLY A 49 -8.99 -14.71 -4.16
N LYS A 50 -8.74 -15.49 -5.20
CA LYS A 50 -7.50 -16.24 -5.45
C LYS A 50 -7.44 -16.65 -6.91
N PHE A 51 -6.23 -16.85 -7.41
CA PHE A 51 -5.99 -17.42 -8.73
C PHE A 51 -4.77 -18.37 -8.71
N PRO A 52 -4.64 -19.28 -9.68
CA PRO A 52 -3.51 -20.21 -9.73
C PRO A 52 -2.15 -19.48 -9.71
N ARG A 53 -1.20 -20.00 -8.92
CA ARG A 53 0.17 -19.45 -8.78
C ARG A 53 0.25 -18.04 -8.17
N MET A 54 -0.82 -17.52 -7.58
CA MET A 54 -0.81 -16.25 -6.85
C MET A 54 0.23 -16.26 -5.72
N LEU A 55 0.92 -15.13 -5.51
CA LEU A 55 1.79 -14.94 -4.35
C LEU A 55 0.95 -14.86 -3.07
N GLU A 56 1.09 -15.87 -2.21
CA GLU A 56 0.40 -15.90 -0.91
C GLU A 56 0.92 -14.82 0.06
N LYS A 57 2.22 -14.52 -0.02
CA LYS A 57 2.92 -13.51 0.79
C LYS A 57 3.54 -12.43 -0.08
N ARG A 58 3.52 -11.19 0.41
CA ARG A 58 4.07 -10.00 -0.26
C ARG A 58 4.86 -9.17 0.73
N THR A 59 6.00 -8.65 0.28
CA THR A 59 6.73 -7.60 1.00
C THR A 59 6.34 -6.24 0.43
N LEU A 60 5.60 -5.46 1.21
CA LEU A 60 5.10 -4.15 0.80
C LEU A 60 6.00 -3.05 1.37
N HIS A 61 6.66 -2.31 0.50
CA HIS A 61 7.42 -1.10 0.85
C HIS A 61 6.46 0.08 0.82
N LEU A 62 6.13 0.63 1.98
CA LEU A 62 5.21 1.76 2.13
C LEU A 62 6.00 3.06 2.25
N VAL A 63 5.62 4.05 1.46
CA VAL A 63 6.30 5.35 1.37
C VAL A 63 5.27 6.45 1.52
N ILE A 64 5.47 7.36 2.48
CA ILE A 64 4.69 8.59 2.63
C ILE A 64 5.39 9.67 1.83
N VAL A 65 4.81 10.05 0.68
CA VAL A 65 5.42 11.04 -0.20
C VAL A 65 5.37 12.42 0.46
N ARG A 66 6.52 13.10 0.46
CA ARG A 66 6.72 14.45 0.99
C ARG A 66 7.91 15.08 0.27
N GLU A 67 8.20 16.34 0.55
CA GLU A 67 9.36 17.03 -0.02
C GLU A 67 10.64 16.19 0.14
N ALA A 68 11.39 16.04 -0.96
CA ALA A 68 12.63 15.25 -1.05
C ALA A 68 12.53 13.76 -0.68
N HIS A 69 11.33 13.19 -0.51
CA HIS A 69 11.17 11.78 -0.16
C HIS A 69 10.01 11.10 -0.89
N GLY A 70 10.34 10.04 -1.63
CA GLY A 70 9.38 9.34 -2.48
C GLY A 70 8.92 10.15 -3.70
N THR A 71 9.64 11.20 -4.05
CA THR A 71 9.45 12.02 -5.24
C THR A 71 10.22 11.41 -6.42
N GLY A 72 9.62 11.44 -7.62
CA GLY A 72 10.20 10.86 -8.85
C GLY A 72 9.67 9.47 -9.22
N VAL A 73 10.16 8.96 -10.35
CA VAL A 73 9.71 7.67 -10.91
C VAL A 73 10.37 6.49 -10.21
N GLU A 74 11.67 6.61 -9.92
CA GLU A 74 12.50 5.56 -9.34
C GLU A 74 12.01 5.05 -7.98
N ARG A 75 12.23 3.76 -7.74
CA ARG A 75 11.85 3.12 -6.48
C ARG A 75 12.55 3.80 -5.30
N THR A 76 11.78 4.17 -4.28
CA THR A 76 12.34 4.70 -3.03
C THR A 76 13.17 3.63 -2.33
N THR A 77 14.46 3.89 -2.13
CA THR A 77 15.41 2.96 -1.49
C THR A 77 15.17 2.79 0.00
N HIS A 78 14.69 3.85 0.66
CA HIS A 78 14.39 3.87 2.10
C HIS A 78 12.89 4.06 2.31
N PRO A 79 12.08 2.99 2.36
CA PRO A 79 10.66 3.13 2.66
C PRO A 79 10.42 3.48 4.13
N ASP A 80 9.33 4.20 4.42
CA ASP A 80 8.95 4.55 5.80
C ASP A 80 8.50 3.32 6.61
N ARG A 81 7.93 2.29 5.95
CA ARG A 81 7.62 0.98 6.53
C ARG A 81 7.84 -0.14 5.52
N VAL A 82 8.23 -1.31 6.02
CA VAL A 82 8.25 -2.57 5.27
C VAL A 82 7.30 -3.54 5.97
N VAL A 83 6.32 -4.05 5.24
CA VAL A 83 5.26 -4.90 5.77
C VAL A 83 5.29 -6.26 5.09
N GLN A 84 5.27 -7.32 5.89
CA GLN A 84 5.00 -8.67 5.39
C GLN A 84 3.50 -8.91 5.43
N TYR A 85 2.90 -8.96 4.25
CA TYR A 85 1.47 -9.16 4.07
C TYR A 85 1.21 -10.58 3.58
N ASP A 86 0.38 -11.33 4.29
CA ASP A 86 0.06 -12.73 3.99
C ASP A 86 -1.41 -12.93 3.55
N GLY A 87 -2.14 -11.84 3.30
CA GLY A 87 -3.55 -11.86 2.97
C GLY A 87 -4.45 -11.40 4.12
N ARG A 88 -3.96 -11.35 5.36
CA ARG A 88 -4.74 -10.85 6.50
C ARG A 88 -4.77 -9.33 6.56
N ALA A 89 -5.89 -8.77 6.98
CA ALA A 89 -6.03 -7.32 7.15
C ALA A 89 -5.00 -6.78 8.16
N GLN A 90 -4.42 -5.62 7.84
CA GLN A 90 -3.43 -4.93 8.68
C GLN A 90 -3.70 -3.42 8.71
N ARG A 91 -3.41 -2.79 9.85
CA ARG A 91 -3.51 -1.34 10.03
C ARG A 91 -2.13 -0.78 10.36
N ILE A 92 -1.65 0.13 9.53
CA ILE A 92 -0.30 0.70 9.63
C ILE A 92 -0.42 2.20 9.91
N ALA A 93 -0.16 2.59 11.16
CA ALA A 93 -0.10 3.99 11.56
C ALA A 93 1.28 4.58 11.24
N PHE A 94 1.29 5.81 10.73
CA PHE A 94 2.49 6.60 10.50
C PHE A 94 2.55 7.72 11.53
N GLU A 95 3.71 7.88 12.16
CA GLU A 95 3.92 8.99 13.09
C GLU A 95 4.00 10.30 12.31
N SER A 96 3.37 11.34 12.83
CA SER A 96 3.53 12.70 12.32
C SER A 96 4.99 13.11 12.46
N SER A 97 5.69 13.31 11.35
CA SER A 97 7.00 13.94 11.35
C SER A 97 6.82 15.41 11.73
N ASN A 98 6.97 15.74 13.01
CA ASN A 98 7.18 17.13 13.41
C ASN A 98 8.31 17.24 14.42
N LYS A 99 9.44 17.74 13.93
CA LYS A 99 10.35 18.67 14.63
C LYS A 99 11.40 19.13 13.62
N MET A 100 11.14 20.25 12.93
CA MET A 100 12.26 21.09 12.50
C MET A 100 13.00 21.55 13.76
N PRO A 101 14.33 21.44 13.83
CA PRO A 101 15.08 22.07 14.91
C PRO A 101 14.87 23.58 14.81
N LYS A 102 14.49 24.21 15.93
CA LYS A 102 14.55 25.68 16.05
C LYS A 102 16.00 26.07 15.77
N LYS A 103 16.24 26.82 14.69
CA LYS A 103 17.51 27.53 14.53
C LYS A 103 17.57 28.58 15.64
N PHE A 104 18.62 28.52 16.46
CA PHE A 104 18.97 29.55 17.44
C PHE A 104 19.44 30.81 16.72
#